data_AF-A0A238Z3H1-F1
#
_entry.id   AF-A0A238Z3H1-F1
#
_cell.length_a   1.000
_cell.length_b   1.000
_cell.length_c   1.000
_cell.angle_alpha   90.00
_cell.angle_beta   90.00
_cell.angle_gamma   90.00
#
_symmetry.space_group_name_H-M   'P 1'
#
loop_
_entity.id
_entity.type
_entity.pdbx_description
1 polymer ?
#
loop_
_entity_poly.entity_id
_entity_poly.type
_entity_poly.pdbx_seq_one_letter_code
_entity_poly.pdbx_strand_id
1 'polypeptide(L)'
;MISDTRVRRPRDRDDSPGSPSRNASLPAVLAALTLAVALVGATVLLFSVRDPADDSPPRPAPTEESQAADDALQRRVLSELDVFTDWLARNRVEGYVGEVGIPNDGDVDRWIQLAELWFQEADEAALWVDVWSSGEWWGADYVYSVFVPGTEGGPLAATTPTGELLARYAREGDEPRGVNVSGGEFGAPGSTEEVTEFSNQNPGEYGTDYLYDSQGSFDYLASQGIDTVRLPFRWERIQPALGEALDDDELSRLRGAVSRAHTAGLEVILDVHNYGAYHLAEGTRGVRRAIGSDELGQGDFADLWRRLSDAFREEPGVIGYGLMNEPSILPAVGDRSPAQVWEEASQAAVTAIRAGGDDTLIMVAGYQYSHAGEWSRQHPQAWIEDPADNVRYEAHHYWKRDDGYSYDREVAHAEDLGY
;
A
#
# COMPACT_ATOMS: atom_id res chain seq x y z
N MET A 1 -18.84 30.71 71.61
CA MET A 1 -18.75 32.16 71.88
C MET A 1 -19.43 32.88 70.72
N ILE A 2 -20.33 33.84 71.02
CA ILE A 2 -20.93 34.86 70.12
C ILE A 2 -22.04 34.28 69.20
N SER A 3 -23.32 34.34 69.63
CA SER A 3 -24.32 35.43 69.52
C SER A 3 -24.93 35.54 68.12
N ASP A 4 -26.20 35.14 67.93
CA ASP A 4 -27.45 35.95 68.01
C ASP A 4 -27.58 36.86 66.75
N THR A 5 -28.67 36.97 65.99
CA THR A 5 -30.05 37.28 66.40
C THR A 5 -30.98 37.30 65.14
N ARG A 6 -32.21 36.76 65.25
CA ARG A 6 -33.56 37.37 64.98
C ARG A 6 -33.83 38.14 63.63
N VAL A 7 -35.01 38.19 62.96
CA VAL A 7 -36.45 37.90 63.27
C VAL A 7 -37.39 38.23 62.06
N ARG A 8 -38.49 37.45 61.90
CA ARG A 8 -39.89 37.71 61.38
C ARG A 8 -40.14 38.31 59.96
N ARG A 9 -40.84 37.63 59.00
CA ARG A 9 -42.30 37.29 58.79
C ARG A 9 -43.11 38.38 57.98
N PRO A 10 -44.28 38.12 57.33
CA PRO A 10 -44.59 37.27 56.14
C PRO A 10 -45.66 37.87 55.14
N ARG A 11 -46.09 37.09 54.12
CA ARG A 11 -47.34 37.17 53.26
C ARG A 11 -47.42 38.28 52.17
N ASP A 12 -48.07 38.17 51.00
CA ASP A 12 -48.78 37.13 50.20
C ASP A 12 -49.13 37.79 48.82
N ARG A 13 -49.25 36.99 47.73
CA ARG A 13 -50.01 37.21 46.46
C ARG A 13 -49.54 38.31 45.47
N ASP A 14 -49.67 38.26 44.15
CA ASP A 14 -50.03 37.29 43.08
C ASP A 14 -49.55 37.93 41.75
N ASP A 15 -49.70 37.22 40.61
CA ASP A 15 -49.63 37.67 39.20
C ASP A 15 -48.28 37.62 38.43
N SER A 16 -48.26 36.71 37.45
CA SER A 16 -47.39 36.66 36.24
C SER A 16 -47.91 37.64 35.16
N PRO A 17 -47.19 38.03 34.06
CA PRO A 17 -46.22 37.23 33.28
C PRO A 17 -45.01 38.00 32.67
N GLY A 18 -44.05 37.24 32.11
CA GLY A 18 -43.04 37.77 31.16
C GLY A 18 -41.63 37.21 31.32
N SER A 19 -41.28 36.24 30.49
CA SER A 19 -39.91 35.76 30.18
C SER A 19 -39.00 36.93 29.72
N PRO A 20 -37.63 36.88 29.76
CA PRO A 20 -36.82 35.71 29.37
C PRO A 20 -35.45 35.48 30.08
N SER A 21 -34.89 34.31 29.75
CA SER A 21 -33.46 33.96 29.76
C SER A 21 -32.78 33.67 31.10
N ARG A 22 -32.35 32.41 31.26
CA ARG A 22 -30.93 32.01 31.20
C ARG A 22 -30.83 30.49 31.34
N ASN A 23 -30.45 29.85 30.25
CA ASN A 23 -29.99 28.47 30.20
C ASN A 23 -28.70 28.35 31.02
N ALA A 24 -28.67 27.42 31.96
CA ALA A 24 -27.44 26.81 32.45
C ALA A 24 -27.42 25.38 31.93
N SER A 25 -26.69 25.18 30.84
CA SER A 25 -26.36 23.89 30.25
C SER A 25 -25.33 23.17 31.12
N LEU A 26 -25.64 21.92 31.50
CA LEU A 26 -24.62 20.93 31.87
C LEU A 26 -23.81 20.56 30.60
N PRO A 27 -22.49 20.33 30.69
CA PRO A 27 -21.76 19.82 29.55
C PRO A 27 -22.08 18.34 29.38
N ALA A 28 -22.83 18.02 28.33
CA ALA A 28 -22.79 16.69 27.73
C ALA A 28 -21.41 16.54 27.09
N VAL A 29 -20.62 15.59 27.60
CA VAL A 29 -19.46 15.07 26.88
C VAL A 29 -20.02 14.30 25.69
N LEU A 30 -20.23 15.01 24.58
CA LEU A 30 -20.28 14.39 23.27
C LEU A 30 -18.85 13.94 22.98
N ALA A 31 -18.61 12.64 23.06
CA ALA A 31 -17.50 12.03 22.34
C ALA A 31 -17.79 12.27 20.86
N ALA A 32 -17.17 13.30 20.29
CA ALA A 32 -17.02 13.40 18.86
C ALA A 32 -15.98 12.35 18.46
N LEU A 33 -16.43 11.14 18.14
CA LEU A 33 -15.74 10.35 17.13
C LEU A 33 -15.93 11.13 15.83
N THR A 34 -15.02 12.07 15.56
CA THR A 34 -14.70 12.41 14.18
C THR A 34 -13.99 11.18 13.65
N LEU A 35 -14.76 10.30 13.01
CA LEU A 35 -14.24 9.27 12.14
C LEU A 35 -13.53 10.02 11.01
N ALA A 36 -12.23 10.26 11.18
CA ALA A 36 -11.36 10.56 10.06
C ALA A 36 -11.26 9.25 9.29
N VAL A 37 -12.24 8.99 8.42
CA VAL A 37 -12.03 8.11 7.29
C VAL A 37 -10.93 8.81 6.51
N ALA A 38 -9.69 8.36 6.70
CA ALA A 38 -8.61 8.67 5.79
C ALA A 38 -9.05 8.08 4.46
N LEU A 39 -9.66 8.91 3.60
CA LEU A 39 -9.67 8.62 2.19
C LEU A 39 -8.18 8.53 1.81
N VAL A 40 -7.67 7.31 1.72
CA VAL A 40 -6.58 7.01 0.79
C VAL A 40 -7.21 7.15 -0.59
N GLY A 41 -7.45 8.41 -0.98
CA GLY A 41 -7.86 8.75 -2.33
C GLY A 41 -6.62 8.58 -3.16
N ALA A 42 -6.56 7.47 -3.91
CA ALA A 42 -5.62 7.30 -5.00
C ALA A 42 -5.77 8.51 -5.92
N THR A 43 -4.90 9.51 -5.74
CA THR A 43 -4.96 10.75 -6.50
C THR A 43 -4.28 10.49 -7.83
N VAL A 44 -5.12 10.09 -8.78
CA VAL A 44 -5.00 10.15 -10.23
C VAL A 44 -4.04 11.25 -10.71
N LEU A 45 -2.96 10.86 -11.39
CA LEU A 45 -2.13 11.78 -12.17
C LEU A 45 -2.31 11.53 -13.67
N LEU A 46 -2.70 12.60 -14.35
CA LEU A 46 -3.03 12.73 -15.76
C LEU A 46 -1.88 12.27 -16.69
N PHE A 47 -2.13 11.21 -17.47
CA PHE A 47 -1.35 10.90 -18.66
C PHE A 47 -1.86 11.70 -19.87
N SER A 48 -1.08 12.69 -20.32
CA SER A 48 -0.85 12.99 -21.75
C SER A 48 -0.22 14.38 -21.94
N VAL A 49 1.10 14.41 -22.10
CA VAL A 49 1.71 15.34 -23.05
C VAL A 49 2.62 14.50 -23.94
N ARG A 50 2.16 14.24 -25.16
CA ARG A 50 2.93 13.59 -26.23
C ARG A 50 4.08 14.52 -26.62
N ASP A 51 5.31 14.03 -26.55
CA ASP A 51 6.45 14.65 -27.22
C ASP A 51 6.37 14.27 -28.72
N PRO A 52 6.32 15.22 -29.67
CA PRO A 52 6.07 14.94 -31.08
C PRO A 52 7.25 14.29 -31.85
N ALA A 53 8.26 13.77 -31.14
CA ALA A 53 9.46 13.14 -31.71
C ALA A 53 9.72 11.74 -31.11
N ASP A 54 8.66 10.96 -30.92
CA ASP A 54 8.73 9.57 -30.44
C ASP A 54 9.30 8.64 -31.53
N ASP A 55 10.62 8.44 -31.51
CA ASP A 55 11.37 7.51 -32.38
C ASP A 55 11.47 6.08 -31.77
N SER A 56 10.53 5.71 -30.88
CA SER A 56 10.54 4.42 -30.19
C SER A 56 10.14 3.24 -31.10
N PRO A 57 10.66 2.02 -30.83
CA PRO A 57 10.14 0.81 -31.47
C PRO A 57 8.63 0.64 -31.15
N PRO A 58 7.84 0.04 -32.06
CA PRO A 58 6.41 -0.15 -31.85
C PRO A 58 6.14 -0.97 -30.58
N ARG A 59 5.07 -0.62 -29.86
CA ARG A 59 4.56 -1.40 -28.72
C ARG A 59 4.40 -2.87 -29.15
N PRO A 60 4.74 -3.84 -28.28
CA PRO A 60 4.53 -5.24 -28.58
C PRO A 60 3.07 -5.45 -28.98
N ALA A 61 2.86 -6.19 -30.08
CA ALA A 61 1.53 -6.50 -30.54
C ALA A 61 0.90 -7.50 -29.56
N PRO A 62 -0.40 -7.35 -29.23
CA PRO A 62 -1.09 -8.25 -28.32
C PRO A 62 -0.94 -9.71 -28.76
N THR A 63 -0.73 -10.62 -27.81
CA THR A 63 -0.75 -12.08 -27.98
C THR A 63 -2.06 -12.56 -28.66
N GLU A 64 -2.08 -13.76 -29.24
CA GLU A 64 -3.32 -14.33 -29.83
C GLU A 64 -4.45 -14.47 -28.79
N GLU A 65 -4.09 -14.57 -27.50
CA GLU A 65 -4.99 -14.71 -26.35
C GLU A 65 -5.57 -13.35 -25.90
N SER A 66 -4.75 -12.30 -25.79
CA SER A 66 -5.24 -10.94 -25.57
C SER A 66 -6.07 -10.40 -26.74
N GLN A 67 -5.83 -10.86 -27.97
CA GLN A 67 -6.68 -10.54 -29.13
C GLN A 67 -8.07 -11.23 -29.09
N ALA A 68 -8.23 -12.29 -28.29
CA ALA A 68 -9.51 -12.96 -28.09
C ALA A 68 -10.38 -12.27 -27.03
N ALA A 69 -9.83 -11.28 -26.31
CA ALA A 69 -10.53 -10.57 -25.25
C ALA A 69 -11.69 -9.70 -25.79
N ASP A 70 -12.82 -9.74 -25.07
CA ASP A 70 -14.13 -9.33 -25.57
C ASP A 70 -14.27 -7.82 -25.77
N ASP A 71 -13.58 -7.01 -24.96
CA ASP A 71 -13.64 -5.55 -25.03
C ASP A 71 -12.27 -4.86 -24.88
N ALA A 72 -12.26 -3.56 -25.19
CA ALA A 72 -11.03 -2.76 -25.24
C ALA A 72 -10.34 -2.64 -23.87
N LEU A 73 -11.09 -2.68 -22.77
CA LEU A 73 -10.51 -2.61 -21.43
C LEU A 73 -9.72 -3.87 -21.12
N GLN A 74 -10.28 -5.04 -21.43
CA GLN A 74 -9.57 -6.30 -21.25
C GLN A 74 -8.26 -6.30 -22.07
N ARG A 75 -8.32 -5.89 -23.35
CA ARG A 75 -7.13 -5.79 -24.20
C ARG A 75 -6.07 -4.84 -23.65
N ARG A 76 -6.48 -3.69 -23.09
CA ARG A 76 -5.56 -2.76 -22.45
C ARG A 76 -4.87 -3.39 -21.25
N VAL A 77 -5.64 -3.95 -20.32
CA VAL A 77 -5.14 -4.49 -19.05
C VAL A 77 -4.23 -5.70 -19.29
N LEU A 78 -4.61 -6.64 -20.16
CA LEU A 78 -3.74 -7.77 -20.50
C LEU A 78 -2.46 -7.29 -21.21
N SER A 79 -2.56 -6.33 -22.14
CA SER A 79 -1.39 -5.74 -22.78
C SER A 79 -0.45 -5.00 -21.80
N GLU A 80 -0.98 -4.39 -20.74
CA GLU A 80 -0.18 -3.74 -19.69
C GLU A 80 0.56 -4.78 -18.82
N LEU A 81 -0.05 -5.95 -18.56
CA LEU A 81 0.61 -7.08 -17.89
C LEU A 81 1.70 -7.70 -18.78
N ASP A 82 1.39 -7.91 -20.07
CA ASP A 82 2.33 -8.44 -21.08
C ASP A 82 3.63 -7.64 -21.13
N VAL A 83 3.58 -6.31 -21.01
CA VAL A 83 4.79 -5.46 -20.96
C VAL A 83 5.76 -5.91 -19.87
N PHE A 84 5.24 -6.29 -18.72
CA PHE A 84 6.04 -6.76 -17.58
C PHE A 84 6.48 -8.21 -17.76
N THR A 85 5.57 -9.13 -18.10
CA THR A 85 5.90 -10.56 -18.26
C THR A 85 6.87 -10.80 -19.41
N ASP A 86 6.73 -10.11 -20.54
CA ASP A 86 7.71 -10.14 -21.64
C ASP A 86 9.08 -9.61 -21.20
N TRP A 87 9.09 -8.58 -20.35
CA TRP A 87 10.34 -8.06 -19.82
C TRP A 87 11.03 -9.08 -18.91
N LEU A 88 10.29 -9.74 -18.00
CA LEU A 88 10.81 -10.80 -17.15
C LEU A 88 11.42 -11.93 -17.99
N ALA A 89 10.67 -12.41 -18.98
CA ALA A 89 11.12 -13.48 -19.88
C ALA A 89 12.38 -13.09 -20.68
N ARG A 90 12.44 -11.87 -21.22
CA ARG A 90 13.61 -11.38 -21.97
C ARG A 90 14.87 -11.25 -21.11
N ASN A 91 14.69 -10.84 -19.85
CA ASN A 91 15.79 -10.67 -18.91
C ASN A 91 16.15 -11.96 -18.15
N ARG A 92 15.29 -13.00 -18.22
CA ARG A 92 15.41 -14.27 -17.49
C ARG A 92 15.46 -14.07 -15.97
N VAL A 93 14.53 -13.27 -15.47
CA VAL A 93 14.39 -12.96 -14.05
C VAL A 93 12.96 -13.28 -13.59
N GLU A 94 12.78 -13.48 -12.29
CA GLU A 94 11.48 -13.79 -11.70
C GLU A 94 10.69 -12.52 -11.35
N GLY A 95 9.37 -12.65 -11.32
CA GLY A 95 8.45 -11.55 -11.06
C GLY A 95 7.51 -11.81 -9.88
N TYR A 96 6.93 -10.70 -9.43
CA TYR A 96 5.91 -10.62 -8.39
C TYR A 96 5.01 -9.42 -8.71
N VAL A 97 3.70 -9.57 -8.49
CA VAL A 97 2.76 -8.45 -8.51
C VAL A 97 2.38 -8.14 -7.07
N GLY A 98 2.98 -7.09 -6.50
CA GLY A 98 2.79 -6.72 -5.10
C GLY A 98 1.45 -6.07 -4.81
N GLU A 99 0.86 -5.45 -5.82
CA GLU A 99 -0.48 -4.89 -5.75
C GLU A 99 -1.21 -5.07 -7.08
N VAL A 100 -2.36 -5.72 -7.03
CA VAL A 100 -3.37 -5.63 -8.10
C VAL A 100 -4.69 -5.14 -7.53
N GLY A 101 -5.20 -4.04 -8.09
CA GLY A 101 -6.48 -3.44 -7.68
C GLY A 101 -7.62 -3.94 -8.55
N ILE A 102 -8.40 -4.89 -8.02
CA ILE A 102 -9.55 -5.48 -8.71
C ILE A 102 -10.85 -4.87 -8.14
N PRO A 103 -11.60 -4.09 -8.93
CA PRO A 103 -12.77 -3.37 -8.42
C PRO A 103 -13.92 -4.30 -7.99
N ASN A 104 -14.54 -3.99 -6.85
CA ASN A 104 -15.77 -4.61 -6.34
C ASN A 104 -17.00 -3.69 -6.47
N ASP A 105 -16.94 -2.67 -7.32
CA ASP A 105 -18.02 -1.70 -7.52
C ASP A 105 -18.60 -1.74 -8.94
N GLY A 106 -19.84 -1.28 -9.07
CA GLY A 106 -20.54 -1.22 -10.36
C GLY A 106 -20.81 -2.61 -10.94
N ASP A 107 -20.24 -2.89 -12.11
CA ASP A 107 -20.43 -4.16 -12.84
C ASP A 107 -19.37 -5.19 -12.42
N VAL A 108 -19.54 -5.71 -11.20
CA VAL A 108 -18.59 -6.64 -10.58
C VAL A 108 -18.39 -7.90 -11.43
N ASP A 109 -19.42 -8.41 -12.08
CA ASP A 109 -19.31 -9.61 -12.91
C ASP A 109 -18.33 -9.43 -14.08
N ARG A 110 -18.28 -8.23 -14.68
CA ARG A 110 -17.30 -7.93 -15.74
C ARG A 110 -15.89 -7.73 -15.19
N TRP A 111 -15.75 -7.13 -14.01
CA TRP A 111 -14.45 -7.02 -13.34
C TRP A 111 -13.89 -8.40 -13.00
N ILE A 112 -14.72 -9.31 -12.50
CA ILE A 112 -14.31 -10.69 -12.22
C ILE A 112 -13.94 -11.44 -13.49
N GLN A 113 -14.66 -11.27 -14.60
CA GLN A 113 -14.28 -11.87 -15.90
C GLN A 113 -12.90 -11.37 -16.39
N LEU A 114 -12.64 -10.07 -16.29
CA LEU A 114 -11.31 -9.53 -16.60
C LEU A 114 -10.25 -10.10 -15.65
N ALA A 115 -10.55 -10.19 -14.36
CA ALA A 115 -9.63 -10.77 -13.39
C ALA A 115 -9.31 -12.24 -13.68
N GLU A 116 -10.28 -13.04 -14.13
CA GLU A 116 -10.02 -14.43 -14.51
C GLU A 116 -9.02 -14.53 -15.67
N LEU A 117 -9.14 -13.68 -16.69
CA LEU A 117 -8.17 -13.62 -17.80
C LEU A 117 -6.79 -13.17 -17.29
N TRP A 118 -6.75 -12.14 -16.45
CA TRP A 118 -5.51 -11.61 -15.91
C TRP A 118 -4.76 -12.62 -15.04
N PHE A 119 -5.47 -13.37 -14.18
CA PHE A 119 -4.84 -14.40 -13.35
C PHE A 119 -4.34 -15.60 -14.17
N GLN A 120 -5.01 -15.94 -15.29
CA GLN A 120 -4.50 -16.96 -16.22
C GLN A 120 -3.15 -16.54 -16.82
N GLU A 121 -3.04 -15.32 -17.32
CA GLU A 121 -1.75 -14.79 -17.83
C GLU A 121 -0.68 -14.70 -16.73
N ALA A 122 -1.09 -14.35 -15.50
CA ALA A 122 -0.18 -14.32 -14.36
C ALA A 122 0.33 -15.72 -13.96
N ASP A 123 -0.53 -16.74 -13.99
CA ASP A 123 -0.17 -18.15 -13.76
C ASP A 123 0.81 -18.65 -14.83
N GLU A 124 0.57 -18.33 -16.11
CA GLU A 124 1.47 -18.72 -17.22
C GLU A 124 2.87 -18.11 -17.09
N ALA A 125 2.95 -16.91 -16.50
CA ALA A 125 4.20 -16.22 -16.21
C ALA A 125 4.82 -16.60 -14.86
N ALA A 126 4.23 -17.56 -14.12
CA ALA A 126 4.68 -17.99 -12.78
C ALA A 126 4.82 -16.82 -11.79
N LEU A 127 3.90 -15.85 -11.87
CA LEU A 127 3.91 -14.68 -10.99
C LEU A 127 3.31 -15.04 -9.64
N TRP A 128 3.98 -14.62 -8.58
CA TRP A 128 3.35 -14.43 -7.28
C TRP A 128 2.48 -13.19 -7.33
N VAL A 129 1.33 -13.18 -6.65
CA VAL A 129 0.37 -12.07 -6.73
C VAL A 129 -0.25 -11.79 -5.36
N ASP A 130 -0.13 -10.53 -4.91
CA ASP A 130 -0.85 -10.02 -3.75
C ASP A 130 -1.89 -8.98 -4.19
N VAL A 131 -3.15 -9.23 -3.84
CA VAL A 131 -4.26 -8.33 -4.19
C VAL A 131 -4.34 -7.17 -3.20
N TRP A 132 -4.61 -5.97 -3.68
CA TRP A 132 -4.91 -4.80 -2.86
C TRP A 132 -6.43 -4.72 -2.62
N SER A 133 -6.97 -4.59 -1.40
CA SER A 133 -6.35 -4.74 -0.08
C SER A 133 -7.35 -5.25 0.97
N SER A 134 -6.86 -5.63 2.15
CA SER A 134 -7.63 -6.02 3.34
C SER A 134 -7.06 -5.35 4.60
N GLY A 135 -7.82 -5.34 5.69
CA GLY A 135 -7.34 -4.84 7.00
C GLY A 135 -8.50 -4.49 7.94
N GLU A 136 -8.25 -4.46 9.25
CA GLU A 136 -9.30 -4.23 10.27
C GLU A 136 -9.95 -2.85 10.20
N TRP A 137 -9.27 -1.88 9.58
CA TRP A 137 -9.78 -0.51 9.35
C TRP A 137 -10.22 -0.25 7.91
N TRP A 138 -10.16 -1.25 7.04
CA TRP A 138 -10.77 -1.17 5.71
C TRP A 138 -12.27 -1.44 5.77
N GLY A 139 -13.06 -0.55 5.17
CA GLY A 139 -14.51 -0.71 5.06
C GLY A 139 -14.93 -1.52 3.84
N ALA A 140 -16.13 -2.09 3.88
CA ALA A 140 -16.76 -2.73 2.71
C ALA A 140 -17.07 -1.75 1.57
N ASP A 141 -17.09 -0.45 1.85
CA ASP A 141 -17.35 0.60 0.85
C ASP A 141 -16.10 0.98 0.04
N TYR A 142 -14.92 0.49 0.41
CA TYR A 142 -13.72 0.69 -0.40
C TYR A 142 -13.72 -0.25 -1.60
N VAL A 143 -13.51 0.30 -2.79
CA VAL A 143 -13.70 -0.41 -4.06
C VAL A 143 -12.78 -1.61 -4.23
N TYR A 144 -11.57 -1.59 -3.66
CA TYR A 144 -10.61 -2.69 -3.77
C TYR A 144 -10.61 -3.62 -2.56
N SER A 145 -11.58 -3.50 -1.64
CA SER A 145 -11.64 -4.38 -0.46
C SER A 145 -11.83 -5.85 -0.85
N VAL A 146 -10.95 -6.72 -0.37
CA VAL A 146 -10.96 -8.17 -0.67
C VAL A 146 -11.59 -8.98 0.47
N PHE A 147 -11.02 -8.85 1.66
CA PHE A 147 -11.53 -9.42 2.90
C PHE A 147 -11.78 -8.26 3.87
N VAL A 148 -12.98 -8.23 4.46
CA VAL A 148 -13.43 -7.08 5.26
C VAL A 148 -13.83 -7.49 6.68
N PRO A 149 -13.75 -6.55 7.63
CA PRO A 149 -14.20 -6.76 9.01
C PRO A 149 -15.67 -7.16 9.10
N GLY A 150 -15.99 -8.05 10.05
CA GLY A 150 -17.39 -8.35 10.39
C GLY A 150 -18.10 -7.18 11.11
N THR A 151 -17.31 -6.33 11.75
CA THR A 151 -17.71 -5.06 12.38
C THR A 151 -16.54 -4.10 12.26
N GLU A 152 -16.81 -2.80 12.10
CA GLU A 152 -15.77 -1.76 12.03
C GLU A 152 -14.75 -1.89 13.18
N GLY A 153 -13.46 -1.95 12.83
CA GLY A 153 -12.36 -2.12 13.79
C GLY A 153 -12.28 -3.49 14.46
N GLY A 154 -13.05 -4.48 13.99
CA GLY A 154 -12.98 -5.88 14.42
C GLY A 154 -12.23 -6.74 13.39
N PRO A 155 -12.03 -8.04 13.69
CA PRO A 155 -11.33 -8.94 12.79
C PRO A 155 -12.06 -9.13 11.46
N LEU A 156 -11.29 -9.49 10.43
CA LEU A 156 -11.81 -9.92 9.14
C LEU A 156 -12.78 -11.09 9.32
N ALA A 157 -13.93 -11.02 8.64
CA ALA A 157 -14.97 -12.03 8.76
C ALA A 157 -15.88 -12.17 7.53
N ALA A 158 -15.69 -11.32 6.51
CA ALA A 158 -16.47 -11.36 5.28
C ALA A 158 -15.58 -11.27 4.03
N THR A 159 -16.01 -11.97 2.99
CA THR A 159 -15.33 -12.09 1.70
C THR A 159 -16.12 -11.32 0.65
N THR A 160 -15.45 -10.47 -0.15
CA THR A 160 -16.06 -9.84 -1.32
C THR A 160 -15.99 -10.77 -2.55
N PRO A 161 -16.68 -10.48 -3.67
CA PRO A 161 -16.55 -11.28 -4.89
C PRO A 161 -15.08 -11.42 -5.38
N THR A 162 -14.29 -10.36 -5.31
CA THR A 162 -12.84 -10.42 -5.59
C THR A 162 -12.12 -11.33 -4.58
N GLY A 163 -12.51 -11.31 -3.30
CA GLY A 163 -11.96 -12.23 -2.30
C GLY A 163 -12.31 -13.70 -2.57
N GLU A 164 -13.50 -13.98 -3.09
CA GLU A 164 -13.88 -15.35 -3.48
C GLU A 164 -13.03 -15.84 -4.67
N LEU A 165 -12.78 -14.95 -5.65
CA LEU A 165 -11.88 -15.21 -6.77
C LEU A 165 -10.45 -15.52 -6.29
N LEU A 166 -9.87 -14.62 -5.48
CA LEU A 166 -8.52 -14.79 -4.94
C LEU A 166 -8.38 -16.10 -4.15
N ALA A 167 -9.32 -16.36 -3.24
CA ALA A 167 -9.32 -17.56 -2.41
C ALA A 167 -9.43 -18.85 -3.24
N ARG A 168 -10.06 -18.80 -4.43
CA ARG A 168 -10.08 -19.94 -5.36
C ARG A 168 -8.70 -20.16 -5.98
N TYR A 169 -8.08 -19.12 -6.52
CA TYR A 169 -6.74 -19.23 -7.10
C TYR A 169 -5.70 -19.68 -6.07
N ALA A 170 -5.77 -19.19 -4.83
CA ALA A 170 -4.87 -19.61 -3.76
C ALA A 170 -4.98 -21.11 -3.42
N ARG A 171 -6.20 -21.68 -3.44
CA ARG A 171 -6.42 -23.09 -3.09
C ARG A 171 -6.17 -24.06 -4.23
N GLU A 172 -6.35 -23.62 -5.47
CA GLU A 172 -6.37 -24.48 -6.66
C GLU A 172 -5.12 -24.31 -7.54
N GLY A 173 -4.42 -23.18 -7.42
CA GLY A 173 -3.22 -22.85 -8.17
C GLY A 173 -1.93 -23.37 -7.56
N ASP A 174 -0.86 -23.30 -8.34
CA ASP A 174 0.50 -23.69 -7.93
C ASP A 174 1.34 -22.48 -7.46
N GLU A 175 0.94 -21.26 -7.84
CA GLU A 175 1.66 -20.03 -7.51
C GLU A 175 1.08 -19.35 -6.26
N PRO A 176 1.90 -18.77 -5.37
CA PRO A 176 1.44 -18.06 -4.18
C PRO A 176 0.46 -16.93 -4.49
N ARG A 177 -0.65 -16.93 -3.75
CA ARG A 177 -1.68 -15.90 -3.84
C ARG A 177 -1.91 -15.29 -2.47
N GLY A 178 -1.66 -14.00 -2.38
CA GLY A 178 -1.75 -13.25 -1.14
C GLY A 178 -2.64 -12.03 -1.20
N VAL A 179 -2.62 -11.30 -0.10
CA VAL A 179 -3.34 -10.05 0.05
C VAL A 179 -2.50 -9.06 0.84
N ASN A 180 -2.61 -7.78 0.48
CA ASN A 180 -2.07 -6.70 1.29
C ASN A 180 -2.93 -6.57 2.56
N VAL A 181 -2.28 -6.60 3.73
CA VAL A 181 -2.94 -6.31 5.02
C VAL A 181 -2.49 -4.94 5.49
N SER A 182 -3.23 -3.93 5.03
CA SER A 182 -3.02 -2.53 5.36
C SER A 182 -3.37 -2.21 6.80
N GLY A 183 -2.62 -1.28 7.35
CA GLY A 183 -2.83 -0.70 8.66
C GLY A 183 -1.57 -0.02 9.17
N GLY A 184 -0.41 -0.64 9.00
CA GLY A 184 0.88 -0.16 9.50
C GLY A 184 1.39 1.10 8.78
N GLU A 185 0.88 1.36 7.58
CA GLU A 185 1.13 2.52 6.73
C GLU A 185 0.15 3.68 6.94
N PHE A 186 -0.99 3.45 7.58
CA PHE A 186 -2.07 4.45 7.71
C PHE A 186 -1.65 5.70 8.48
N GLY A 187 -2.38 6.81 8.31
CA GLY A 187 -2.07 8.07 8.96
C GLY A 187 -0.78 8.74 8.47
N ALA A 188 -0.20 8.23 7.37
CA ALA A 188 0.95 8.79 6.68
C ALA A 188 0.54 9.31 5.30
N PRO A 189 1.33 10.21 4.68
CA PRO A 189 1.02 10.74 3.36
C PRO A 189 1.29 9.70 2.25
N GLY A 190 0.61 9.90 1.14
CA GLY A 190 0.88 9.22 -0.11
C GLY A 190 2.15 9.73 -0.78
N SER A 191 2.24 9.50 -2.09
CA SER A 191 3.44 9.79 -2.89
C SER A 191 3.63 11.27 -3.23
N THR A 192 2.57 12.07 -3.30
CA THR A 192 2.58 13.42 -3.90
C THR A 192 2.65 14.57 -2.90
N GLU A 193 2.41 14.31 -1.63
CA GLU A 193 2.32 15.32 -0.60
C GLU A 193 3.72 15.78 -0.15
N GLU A 194 4.17 16.89 -0.73
CA GLU A 194 5.47 17.50 -0.42
C GLU A 194 5.56 18.06 1.02
N VAL A 195 4.44 18.52 1.60
CA VAL A 195 4.38 19.10 2.95
C VAL A 195 3.14 18.62 3.68
N THR A 196 3.31 18.12 4.91
CA THR A 196 2.29 17.40 5.68
C THR A 196 2.41 17.70 7.19
N GLU A 197 1.48 17.18 8.00
CA GLU A 197 1.64 17.15 9.46
C GLU A 197 2.47 15.94 9.93
N PHE A 198 2.39 14.82 9.20
CA PHE A 198 3.16 13.61 9.47
C PHE A 198 4.65 13.79 9.18
N SER A 199 5.52 13.30 10.06
CA SER A 199 6.97 13.30 9.85
C SER A 199 7.65 12.27 10.73
N ASN A 200 8.96 12.10 10.59
CA ASN A 200 9.76 11.32 11.51
C ASN A 200 9.74 11.76 12.99
N GLN A 201 9.34 13.01 13.28
CA GLN A 201 9.12 13.49 14.67
C GLN A 201 7.65 13.55 15.07
N ASN A 202 6.74 13.37 14.11
CA ASN A 202 5.31 13.27 14.32
C ASN A 202 4.75 12.08 13.51
N PRO A 203 5.08 10.82 13.91
CA PRO A 203 4.80 9.63 13.12
C PRO A 203 3.36 9.08 13.30
N GLY A 204 2.51 9.78 14.06
CA GLY A 204 1.19 9.30 14.48
C GLY A 204 1.25 8.36 15.69
N GLU A 205 0.08 8.06 16.24
CA GLU A 205 -0.13 7.23 17.42
C GLU A 205 -0.69 5.84 17.04
N TYR A 206 -0.02 4.78 17.50
CA TYR A 206 -0.48 3.40 17.31
C TYR A 206 -1.84 3.17 18.01
N GLY A 207 -2.78 2.56 17.30
CA GLY A 207 -4.15 2.34 17.75
C GLY A 207 -5.10 3.53 17.51
N THR A 208 -4.57 4.66 17.02
CA THR A 208 -5.37 5.84 16.63
C THR A 208 -5.18 6.16 15.14
N ASP A 209 -3.93 6.32 14.70
CA ASP A 209 -3.61 6.72 13.33
C ASP A 209 -3.22 5.53 12.44
N TYR A 210 -2.76 4.43 13.04
CA TYR A 210 -2.35 3.21 12.38
C TYR A 210 -2.46 2.00 13.33
N LEU A 211 -2.48 0.79 12.78
CA LEU A 211 -2.53 -0.45 13.56
C LEU A 211 -1.89 -1.63 12.82
N TYR A 212 -1.77 -2.76 13.50
CA TYR A 212 -1.58 -4.05 12.85
C TYR A 212 -2.70 -4.99 13.26
N ASP A 213 -3.25 -5.72 12.28
CA ASP A 213 -4.40 -6.61 12.44
C ASP A 213 -4.24 -7.65 13.56
N SER A 214 -5.36 -8.06 14.15
CA SER A 214 -5.43 -9.06 15.21
C SER A 214 -5.21 -10.48 14.68
N GLN A 215 -5.04 -11.44 15.61
CA GLN A 215 -4.93 -12.86 15.26
C GLN A 215 -6.15 -13.35 14.49
N GLY A 216 -7.34 -12.87 14.81
CA GLY A 216 -8.58 -13.31 14.17
C GLY A 216 -8.62 -13.00 12.67
N SER A 217 -8.02 -11.89 12.25
CA SER A 217 -7.90 -11.52 10.84
C SER A 217 -6.97 -12.46 10.09
N PHE A 218 -5.80 -12.78 10.67
CA PHE A 218 -4.88 -13.74 10.07
C PHE A 218 -5.45 -15.17 10.04
N ASP A 219 -6.12 -15.61 11.11
CA ASP A 219 -6.82 -16.90 11.14
C ASP A 219 -7.90 -16.96 10.05
N TYR A 220 -8.60 -15.85 9.82
CA TYR A 220 -9.60 -15.74 8.78
C TYR A 220 -8.98 -15.85 7.38
N LEU A 221 -7.91 -15.11 7.08
CA LEU A 221 -7.20 -15.19 5.80
C LEU A 221 -6.70 -16.62 5.52
N ALA A 222 -6.07 -17.25 6.51
CA ALA A 222 -5.63 -18.65 6.41
C ALA A 222 -6.81 -19.60 6.15
N SER A 223 -7.97 -19.36 6.76
CA SER A 223 -9.19 -20.15 6.51
C SER A 223 -9.74 -20.00 5.08
N GLN A 224 -9.42 -18.90 4.40
CA GLN A 224 -9.75 -18.71 2.99
C GLN A 224 -8.74 -19.43 2.07
N GLY A 225 -7.63 -19.92 2.62
CA GLY A 225 -6.57 -20.60 1.87
C GLY A 225 -5.57 -19.63 1.26
N ILE A 226 -5.47 -18.41 1.77
CA ILE A 226 -4.43 -17.44 1.38
C ILE A 226 -3.06 -17.93 1.85
N ASP A 227 -2.03 -17.73 1.02
CA ASP A 227 -0.65 -18.17 1.30
C ASP A 227 0.17 -17.04 1.95
N THR A 228 0.19 -15.89 1.29
CA THR A 228 1.06 -14.76 1.61
C THR A 228 0.29 -13.53 2.10
N VAL A 229 0.93 -12.76 2.98
CA VAL A 229 0.49 -11.42 3.37
C VAL A 229 1.63 -10.44 3.14
N ARG A 230 1.37 -9.41 2.34
CA ARG A 230 2.21 -8.21 2.29
C ARG A 230 1.79 -7.27 3.41
N LEU A 231 2.75 -6.89 4.26
CA LEU A 231 2.56 -6.01 5.41
C LEU A 231 3.23 -4.65 5.17
N PRO A 232 2.48 -3.63 4.71
CA PRO A 232 2.94 -2.27 4.61
C PRO A 232 3.25 -1.65 5.98
N PHE A 233 4.38 -0.94 6.08
CA PHE A 233 4.75 -0.12 7.23
C PHE A 233 5.59 1.10 6.81
N ARG A 234 5.69 2.11 7.68
CA ARG A 234 6.43 3.35 7.36
C ARG A 234 7.87 3.36 7.84
N TRP A 235 8.78 3.81 6.98
CA TRP A 235 10.17 4.09 7.30
C TRP A 235 10.30 5.06 8.47
N GLU A 236 9.54 6.16 8.47
CA GLU A 236 9.57 7.19 9.52
C GLU A 236 9.21 6.65 10.91
N ARG A 237 8.42 5.56 10.97
CA ARG A 237 8.05 4.87 12.21
C ARG A 237 9.13 3.89 12.63
N ILE A 238 9.59 3.04 11.72
CA ILE A 238 10.53 1.96 12.05
C ILE A 238 11.97 2.47 12.26
N GLN A 239 12.35 3.59 11.63
CA GLN A 239 13.65 4.25 11.79
C GLN A 239 13.44 5.77 11.84
N PRO A 240 13.15 6.35 13.03
CA PRO A 240 12.81 7.77 13.17
C PRO A 240 13.98 8.74 12.89
N ALA A 241 15.21 8.25 12.86
CA ALA A 241 16.38 9.02 12.47
C ALA A 241 17.19 8.24 11.43
N LEU A 242 17.41 8.84 10.26
CA LEU A 242 18.17 8.23 9.16
C LEU A 242 19.55 7.78 9.64
N GLY A 243 19.93 6.55 9.29
CA GLY A 243 21.23 5.98 9.68
C GLY A 243 21.33 5.50 11.13
N GLU A 244 20.32 5.74 11.97
CA GLU A 244 20.32 5.38 13.39
C GLU A 244 19.57 4.07 13.66
N ALA A 245 19.44 3.70 14.94
CA ALA A 245 18.74 2.49 15.35
C ALA A 245 17.27 2.48 14.89
N LEU A 246 16.74 1.27 14.71
CA LEU A 246 15.31 1.07 14.56
C LEU A 246 14.59 1.44 15.87
N ASP A 247 13.35 1.88 15.78
CA ASP A 247 12.51 2.12 16.95
C ASP A 247 12.09 0.78 17.59
N ASP A 248 12.43 0.60 18.86
CA ASP A 248 12.21 -0.67 19.57
C ASP A 248 10.71 -1.02 19.71
N ASP A 249 9.86 0.00 19.91
CA ASP A 249 8.43 -0.20 20.07
C ASP A 249 7.78 -0.58 18.73
N GLU A 250 8.12 0.11 17.65
CA GLU A 250 7.60 -0.19 16.31
C GLU A 250 8.13 -1.53 15.79
N LEU A 251 9.41 -1.84 15.99
CA LEU A 251 9.97 -3.14 15.66
C LEU A 251 9.24 -4.27 16.40
N SER A 252 8.90 -4.06 17.68
CA SER A 252 8.15 -5.02 18.47
C SER A 252 6.71 -5.20 17.96
N ARG A 253 6.06 -4.13 17.49
CA ARG A 253 4.71 -4.20 16.89
C ARG A 253 4.72 -4.97 15.56
N LEU A 254 5.68 -4.65 14.68
CA LEU A 254 5.82 -5.31 13.39
C LEU A 254 6.13 -6.80 13.55
N ARG A 255 7.08 -7.17 14.43
CA ARG A 255 7.32 -8.58 14.81
C ARG A 255 6.08 -9.25 15.39
N GLY A 256 5.31 -8.53 16.19
CA GLY A 256 4.04 -9.01 16.70
C GLY A 256 3.05 -9.35 15.58
N ALA A 257 2.97 -8.53 14.54
CA ALA A 257 2.12 -8.78 13.37
C ALA A 257 2.61 -10.01 12.59
N VAL A 258 3.92 -10.08 12.29
CA VAL A 258 4.57 -11.25 11.66
C VAL A 258 4.26 -12.53 12.43
N SER A 259 4.44 -12.50 13.76
CA SER A 259 4.20 -13.67 14.60
C SER A 259 2.74 -14.13 14.58
N ARG A 260 1.78 -13.20 14.52
CA ARG A 260 0.35 -13.54 14.41
C ARG A 260 0.01 -14.16 13.05
N ALA A 261 0.52 -13.58 11.96
CA ALA A 261 0.38 -14.13 10.61
C ALA A 261 0.99 -15.54 10.52
N HIS A 262 2.22 -15.71 10.99
CA HIS A 262 2.90 -17.00 11.01
C HIS A 262 2.18 -18.05 11.87
N THR A 263 1.62 -17.65 13.01
CA THR A 263 0.81 -18.53 13.87
C THR A 263 -0.44 -19.04 13.18
N ALA A 264 -1.04 -18.24 12.29
CA ALA A 264 -2.17 -18.65 11.45
C ALA A 264 -1.75 -19.58 10.29
N GLY A 265 -0.44 -19.70 10.03
CA GLY A 265 0.12 -20.46 8.92
C GLY A 265 0.38 -19.64 7.66
N LEU A 266 0.34 -18.31 7.75
CA LEU A 266 0.62 -17.40 6.64
C LEU A 266 2.12 -17.06 6.57
N GLU A 267 2.59 -16.75 5.38
CA GLU A 267 3.92 -16.22 5.13
C GLU A 267 3.88 -14.71 4.87
N VAL A 268 4.92 -13.98 5.27
CA VAL A 268 4.92 -12.51 5.30
C VAL A 268 5.98 -11.92 4.38
N ILE A 269 5.55 -10.95 3.59
CA ILE A 269 6.41 -10.02 2.86
C ILE A 269 6.36 -8.67 3.58
N LEU A 270 7.51 -8.16 4.03
CA LEU A 270 7.62 -6.86 4.67
C LEU A 270 7.72 -5.76 3.60
N ASP A 271 6.83 -4.76 3.62
CA ASP A 271 6.84 -3.66 2.64
C ASP A 271 7.12 -2.30 3.30
N VAL A 272 8.23 -1.67 2.90
CA VAL A 272 8.52 -0.27 3.26
C VAL A 272 7.69 0.65 2.37
N HIS A 273 6.56 1.10 2.90
CA HIS A 273 5.51 1.75 2.11
C HIS A 273 5.72 3.26 1.95
N ASN A 274 6.79 3.67 1.26
CA ASN A 274 7.35 5.02 1.35
C ASN A 274 7.52 5.79 0.02
N TYR A 275 7.16 5.23 -1.14
CA TYR A 275 7.16 5.93 -2.44
C TYR A 275 8.53 6.49 -2.86
N GLY A 276 9.62 5.88 -2.39
CA GLY A 276 10.99 6.34 -2.60
C GLY A 276 11.36 7.60 -1.80
N ALA A 277 10.63 7.91 -0.73
CA ALA A 277 10.82 9.14 0.04
C ALA A 277 10.68 8.96 1.56
N TYR A 278 11.09 10.00 2.28
CA TYR A 278 11.03 10.11 3.74
C TYR A 278 10.59 11.52 4.14
N HIS A 279 9.65 11.66 5.07
CA HIS A 279 9.19 12.96 5.56
C HIS A 279 9.98 13.41 6.79
N LEU A 280 10.90 14.37 6.59
CA LEU A 280 11.67 15.00 7.67
C LEU A 280 10.89 16.15 8.31
N ALA A 281 10.97 16.26 9.63
CA ALA A 281 10.37 17.36 10.37
C ALA A 281 11.12 18.70 10.15
N GLU A 282 10.38 19.72 9.72
CA GLU A 282 10.77 21.13 9.69
C GLU A 282 9.83 21.96 10.55
N GLY A 283 10.16 22.06 11.85
CA GLY A 283 9.27 22.65 12.84
C GLY A 283 8.09 21.73 13.10
N THR A 284 6.87 22.18 12.79
CA THR A 284 5.64 21.39 12.96
C THR A 284 5.14 20.75 11.66
N ARG A 285 5.95 20.79 10.59
CA ARG A 285 5.59 20.27 9.27
C ARG A 285 6.53 19.12 8.92
N GLY A 286 6.00 18.04 8.37
CA GLY A 286 6.81 17.10 7.59
C GLY A 286 7.04 17.64 6.20
N VAL A 287 8.25 17.47 5.70
CA VAL A 287 8.61 17.84 4.33
C VAL A 287 9.25 16.62 3.67
N ARG A 288 8.69 16.24 2.51
CA ARG A 288 9.14 15.09 1.74
C ARG A 288 10.61 15.27 1.34
N ARG A 289 11.40 14.21 1.42
CA ARG A 289 12.74 14.08 0.85
C ARG A 289 12.77 12.81 0.03
N ALA A 290 13.05 12.95 -1.26
CA ALA A 290 13.15 11.82 -2.18
C ALA A 290 14.57 11.26 -2.18
N ILE A 291 14.71 9.95 -2.35
CA ILE A 291 16.02 9.31 -2.51
C ILE A 291 16.75 9.98 -3.68
N GLY A 292 18.00 10.37 -3.43
CA GLY A 292 18.82 11.13 -4.38
C GLY A 292 18.80 12.64 -4.16
N SER A 293 18.02 13.15 -3.19
CA SER A 293 18.18 14.53 -2.71
C SER A 293 19.40 14.67 -1.79
N ASP A 294 19.79 15.91 -1.48
CA ASP A 294 20.94 16.18 -0.60
C ASP A 294 20.72 15.64 0.83
N GLU A 295 19.47 15.57 1.28
CA GLU A 295 19.09 15.13 2.62
C GLU A 295 18.67 13.66 2.73
N LEU A 296 18.48 12.96 1.61
CA LEU A 296 18.15 11.53 1.59
C LEU A 296 18.95 10.81 0.49
N GLY A 297 20.05 10.18 0.88
CA GLY A 297 20.90 9.43 -0.03
C GLY A 297 20.55 7.95 -0.10
N GLN A 298 21.04 7.27 -1.14
CA GLN A 298 20.94 5.80 -1.25
C GLN A 298 21.57 5.06 -0.04
N GLY A 299 22.54 5.68 0.63
CA GLY A 299 23.19 5.11 1.82
C GLY A 299 22.25 5.02 3.02
N ASP A 300 21.32 5.95 3.18
CA ASP A 300 20.32 5.92 4.24
C ASP A 300 19.35 4.77 4.03
N PHE A 301 18.91 4.56 2.79
CA PHE A 301 18.05 3.44 2.40
C PHE A 301 18.74 2.08 2.57
N ALA A 302 20.02 1.98 2.19
CA ALA A 302 20.81 0.79 2.40
C ALA A 302 21.03 0.47 3.90
N ASP A 303 21.21 1.50 4.75
CA ASP A 303 21.33 1.30 6.20
C ASP A 303 20.01 0.84 6.83
N LEU A 304 18.87 1.40 6.42
CA LEU A 304 17.55 0.90 6.83
C LEU A 304 17.46 -0.61 6.56
N TRP A 305 17.70 -1.02 5.31
CA TRP A 305 17.54 -2.42 4.91
C TRP A 305 18.52 -3.36 5.56
N ARG A 306 19.77 -2.93 5.78
CA ARG A 306 20.73 -3.70 6.58
C ARG A 306 20.18 -3.98 7.98
N ARG A 307 19.57 -2.99 8.64
CA ARG A 307 19.04 -3.15 10.00
C ARG A 307 17.77 -3.98 10.04
N LEU A 308 16.87 -3.81 9.07
CA LEU A 308 15.68 -4.64 8.95
C LEU A 308 16.08 -6.11 8.71
N SER A 309 17.00 -6.37 7.79
CA SER A 309 17.57 -7.71 7.56
C SER A 309 18.19 -8.29 8.84
N ASP A 310 19.06 -7.54 9.54
CA ASP A 310 19.64 -7.97 10.82
C ASP A 310 18.55 -8.34 11.87
N ALA A 311 17.40 -7.65 11.84
CA ALA A 311 16.29 -7.89 12.75
C ALA A 311 15.36 -9.04 12.33
N PHE A 312 15.20 -9.32 11.04
CA PHE A 312 14.17 -10.22 10.53
C PHE A 312 14.68 -11.49 9.85
N ARG A 313 15.97 -11.61 9.51
CA ARG A 313 16.51 -12.78 8.78
C ARG A 313 16.35 -14.13 9.49
N GLU A 314 16.17 -14.11 10.81
CA GLU A 314 15.92 -15.31 11.63
C GLU A 314 14.48 -15.36 12.15
N GLU A 315 13.63 -14.39 11.77
CA GLU A 315 12.24 -14.30 12.24
C GLU A 315 11.35 -15.29 11.46
N PRO A 316 10.73 -16.28 12.14
CA PRO A 316 9.85 -17.22 11.47
C PRO A 316 8.67 -16.53 10.79
N GLY A 317 8.37 -16.95 9.58
CA GLY A 317 7.24 -16.45 8.79
C GLY A 317 7.56 -15.25 7.91
N VAL A 318 8.72 -14.59 8.05
CA VAL A 318 9.16 -13.62 7.03
C VAL A 318 9.81 -14.39 5.89
N ILE A 319 9.19 -14.33 4.71
CA ILE A 319 9.71 -14.97 3.50
C ILE A 319 10.37 -13.99 2.56
N GLY A 320 10.03 -12.70 2.64
CA GLY A 320 10.51 -11.71 1.68
C GLY A 320 10.56 -10.28 2.19
N TYR A 321 11.40 -9.49 1.53
CA TYR A 321 11.59 -8.06 1.74
C TYR A 321 11.15 -7.26 0.51
N GLY A 322 9.99 -6.61 0.58
CA GLY A 322 9.56 -5.57 -0.36
C GLY A 322 10.30 -4.28 -0.11
N LEU A 323 11.30 -3.99 -0.96
CA LEU A 323 12.27 -2.94 -0.68
C LEU A 323 11.64 -1.55 -0.51
N MET A 324 10.66 -1.22 -1.34
CA MET A 324 10.01 0.07 -1.36
C MET A 324 8.73 -0.01 -2.16
N ASN A 325 7.62 0.42 -1.57
CA ASN A 325 6.40 0.62 -2.32
C ASN A 325 6.54 1.77 -3.32
N GLU A 326 6.18 1.51 -4.59
CA GLU A 326 5.93 2.52 -5.63
C GLU A 326 6.92 3.71 -5.71
N PRO A 327 8.23 3.48 -5.92
CA PRO A 327 9.21 4.54 -6.13
C PRO A 327 8.76 5.53 -7.21
N SER A 328 8.62 6.80 -6.83
CA SER A 328 8.08 7.83 -7.70
C SER A 328 8.58 9.22 -7.29
N ILE A 329 8.53 10.17 -8.23
CA ILE A 329 8.88 11.58 -7.99
C ILE A 329 10.29 11.69 -7.38
N LEU A 330 11.24 10.94 -7.95
CA LEU A 330 12.65 11.03 -7.61
C LEU A 330 13.32 12.11 -8.47
N PRO A 331 14.33 12.81 -7.95
CA PRO A 331 15.09 13.78 -8.74
C PRO A 331 15.99 13.07 -9.76
N ALA A 332 16.31 13.76 -10.85
CA ALA A 332 17.47 13.41 -11.67
C ALA A 332 18.75 13.89 -10.94
N VAL A 333 19.81 13.08 -10.94
CA VAL A 333 21.06 13.39 -10.23
C VAL A 333 22.26 13.31 -11.17
N GLY A 334 22.75 14.48 -11.60
CA GLY A 334 23.75 14.55 -12.67
C GLY A 334 23.14 14.09 -14.00
N ASP A 335 23.77 13.10 -14.65
CA ASP A 335 23.28 12.52 -15.91
C ASP A 335 22.31 11.33 -15.71
N ARG A 336 22.03 10.96 -14.46
CA ARG A 336 21.14 9.83 -14.13
C ARG A 336 19.69 10.26 -14.13
N SER A 337 18.84 9.49 -14.81
CA SER A 337 17.40 9.63 -14.76
C SER A 337 16.85 9.25 -13.37
N PRO A 338 15.62 9.67 -13.02
CA PRO A 338 14.96 9.21 -11.79
C PRO A 338 14.88 7.68 -11.65
N ALA A 339 14.67 6.96 -12.76
CA ALA A 339 14.68 5.50 -12.77
C ALA A 339 16.06 4.95 -12.41
N GLN A 340 17.14 5.51 -12.95
CA GLN A 340 18.51 5.11 -12.62
C GLN A 340 18.89 5.44 -11.17
N VAL A 341 18.38 6.54 -10.62
CA VAL A 341 18.55 6.85 -9.19
C VAL A 341 17.90 5.77 -8.31
N TRP A 342 16.72 5.29 -8.70
CA TRP A 342 16.08 4.15 -8.03
C TRP A 342 16.86 2.83 -8.22
N GLU A 343 17.35 2.55 -9.42
CA GLU A 343 18.18 1.36 -9.69
C GLU A 343 19.41 1.32 -8.79
N GLU A 344 20.11 2.45 -8.62
CA GLU A 344 21.27 2.57 -7.74
C GLU A 344 20.90 2.39 -6.26
N ALA A 345 19.76 2.92 -5.82
CA ALA A 345 19.31 2.82 -4.44
C ALA A 345 18.87 1.40 -4.06
N SER A 346 18.09 0.75 -4.92
CA SER A 346 17.65 -0.64 -4.74
C SER A 346 18.83 -1.61 -4.75
N GLN A 347 19.78 -1.45 -5.68
CA GLN A 347 21.01 -2.26 -5.68
C GLN A 347 21.83 -2.06 -4.40
N ALA A 348 21.91 -0.84 -3.87
CA ALA A 348 22.61 -0.57 -2.63
C ALA A 348 21.96 -1.29 -1.44
N ALA A 349 20.63 -1.33 -1.36
CA ALA A 349 19.90 -2.08 -0.35
C ALA A 349 20.14 -3.60 -0.46
N VAL A 350 20.03 -4.18 -1.67
CA VAL A 350 20.35 -5.60 -1.91
C VAL A 350 21.78 -5.91 -1.46
N THR A 351 22.75 -5.10 -1.88
CA THR A 351 24.15 -5.27 -1.50
C THR A 351 24.36 -5.24 0.01
N ALA A 352 23.67 -4.34 0.72
CA ALA A 352 23.78 -4.21 2.16
C ALA A 352 23.16 -5.41 2.91
N ILE A 353 22.02 -5.92 2.45
CA ILE A 353 21.39 -7.15 2.97
C ILE A 353 22.34 -8.34 2.79
N ARG A 354 22.83 -8.57 1.56
CA ARG A 354 23.73 -9.71 1.26
C ARG A 354 25.07 -9.61 1.99
N ALA A 355 25.60 -8.40 2.21
CA ALA A 355 26.81 -8.22 3.02
C ALA A 355 26.63 -8.65 4.48
N GLY A 356 25.39 -8.63 5.00
CA GLY A 356 25.00 -9.18 6.30
C GLY A 356 24.94 -10.71 6.35
N GLY A 357 25.06 -11.40 5.21
CA GLY A 357 24.94 -12.86 5.08
C GLY A 357 23.49 -13.35 5.10
N ASP A 358 22.56 -12.51 4.68
CA ASP A 358 21.13 -12.82 4.60
C ASP A 358 20.73 -13.13 3.15
N ASP A 359 20.23 -14.34 2.92
CA ASP A 359 19.82 -14.85 1.61
C ASP A 359 18.29 -14.81 1.41
N THR A 360 17.54 -14.13 2.29
CA THR A 360 16.07 -13.96 2.20
C THR A 360 15.66 -13.39 0.84
N LEU A 361 14.49 -13.79 0.31
CA LEU A 361 13.96 -13.28 -0.96
C LEU A 361 13.78 -11.76 -0.89
N ILE A 362 14.15 -11.05 -1.97
CA ILE A 362 13.99 -9.60 -2.06
C ILE A 362 13.07 -9.27 -3.24
N MET A 363 11.99 -8.54 -2.96
CA MET A 363 11.10 -7.97 -3.96
C MET A 363 11.56 -6.55 -4.31
N VAL A 364 11.80 -6.29 -5.58
CA VAL A 364 12.39 -5.03 -6.08
C VAL A 364 11.39 -4.33 -7.00
N ALA A 365 10.74 -3.29 -6.47
CA ALA A 365 9.82 -2.44 -7.24
C ALA A 365 10.51 -1.76 -8.44
N GLY A 366 9.73 -1.39 -9.44
CA GLY A 366 10.12 -0.52 -10.54
C GLY A 366 9.83 0.95 -10.26
N TYR A 367 10.53 1.84 -10.96
CA TYR A 367 10.24 3.27 -10.94
C TYR A 367 8.94 3.59 -11.69
N GLN A 368 8.30 4.70 -11.31
CA GLN A 368 6.98 5.15 -11.80
C GLN A 368 5.84 4.30 -11.24
N TYR A 369 5.74 4.29 -9.91
CA TYR A 369 4.70 3.59 -9.16
C TYR A 369 4.67 2.08 -9.43
N SER A 370 5.82 1.49 -9.78
CA SER A 370 5.91 0.08 -10.16
C SER A 370 4.95 -0.36 -11.28
N HIS A 371 4.43 0.57 -12.08
CA HIS A 371 3.33 0.27 -13.00
C HIS A 371 3.74 -0.72 -14.10
N ALA A 372 3.04 -1.87 -14.17
CA ALA A 372 3.35 -2.97 -15.09
C ALA A 372 3.46 -2.50 -16.56
N GLY A 373 2.51 -1.69 -17.02
CA GLY A 373 2.48 -1.18 -18.41
C GLY A 373 3.58 -0.18 -18.76
N GLU A 374 4.32 0.35 -17.77
CA GLU A 374 5.44 1.29 -18.00
C GLU A 374 6.81 0.61 -17.83
N TRP A 375 6.84 -0.67 -17.45
CA TRP A 375 8.02 -1.34 -16.93
C TRP A 375 9.23 -1.25 -17.87
N SER A 376 9.08 -1.78 -19.09
CA SER A 376 10.18 -1.81 -20.06
C SER A 376 10.65 -0.43 -20.54
N ARG A 377 9.80 0.61 -20.39
CA ARG A 377 10.15 1.98 -20.75
C ARG A 377 11.02 2.61 -19.67
N GLN A 378 10.74 2.32 -18.41
CA GLN A 378 11.52 2.83 -17.28
C GLN A 378 12.82 2.03 -17.09
N HIS A 379 12.73 0.71 -17.23
CA HIS A 379 13.82 -0.23 -17.01
C HIS A 379 14.00 -1.09 -18.25
N PRO A 380 14.87 -0.72 -19.20
CA PRO A 380 15.05 -1.50 -20.43
C PRO A 380 15.71 -2.86 -20.19
N GLN A 381 16.44 -3.04 -19.09
CA GLN A 381 17.14 -4.26 -18.69
C GLN A 381 17.00 -4.51 -17.18
N ALA A 382 17.09 -5.75 -16.74
CA ALA A 382 17.27 -6.07 -15.33
C ALA A 382 18.59 -5.47 -14.82
N TRP A 383 18.56 -4.92 -13.60
CA TRP A 383 19.66 -4.13 -13.04
C TRP A 383 20.20 -4.66 -11.72
N ILE A 384 19.53 -5.64 -11.10
CA ILE A 384 19.93 -6.15 -9.80
C ILE A 384 20.97 -7.26 -9.99
N GLU A 385 22.12 -7.05 -9.37
CA GLU A 385 23.15 -8.08 -9.19
C GLU A 385 23.02 -8.63 -7.77
N ASP A 386 22.49 -9.86 -7.64
CA ASP A 386 22.36 -10.56 -6.35
C ASP A 386 23.21 -11.85 -6.34
N PRO A 387 24.24 -11.96 -5.47
CA PRO A 387 25.00 -13.20 -5.33
C PRO A 387 24.19 -14.40 -4.82
N ALA A 388 23.04 -14.18 -4.17
CA ALA A 388 22.15 -15.25 -3.72
C ALA A 388 21.18 -15.74 -4.81
N ASP A 389 21.07 -15.01 -5.93
CA ASP A 389 20.12 -15.28 -7.03
C ASP A 389 18.67 -15.46 -6.51
N ASN A 390 18.28 -14.64 -5.52
CA ASN A 390 17.00 -14.76 -4.83
C ASN A 390 16.29 -13.40 -4.78
N VAL A 391 16.02 -12.86 -5.97
CA VAL A 391 15.29 -11.61 -6.18
C VAL A 391 14.13 -11.80 -7.13
N ARG A 392 13.04 -11.07 -6.87
CA ARG A 392 11.91 -10.92 -7.79
C ARG A 392 11.68 -9.45 -8.06
N TYR A 393 11.39 -9.11 -9.31
CA TYR A 393 10.95 -7.77 -9.64
C TYR A 393 9.46 -7.61 -9.32
N GLU A 394 9.10 -6.50 -8.68
CA GLU A 394 7.75 -6.24 -8.16
C GLU A 394 7.03 -5.22 -9.02
N ALA A 395 5.94 -5.59 -9.69
CA ALA A 395 5.09 -4.67 -10.45
C ALA A 395 3.73 -4.47 -9.75
N HIS A 396 3.08 -3.34 -10.05
CA HIS A 396 1.74 -2.99 -9.57
C HIS A 396 0.81 -2.78 -10.76
N HIS A 397 -0.47 -3.09 -10.57
CA HIS A 397 -1.45 -3.02 -11.65
C HIS A 397 -2.86 -2.63 -11.15
N TYR A 398 -3.32 -1.45 -11.54
CA TYR A 398 -4.67 -0.95 -11.23
C TYR A 398 -5.44 -0.69 -12.52
N TRP A 399 -6.68 -1.19 -12.60
CA TRP A 399 -7.45 -1.15 -13.85
C TRP A 399 -8.33 0.08 -13.99
N LYS A 400 -8.70 0.72 -12.88
CA LYS A 400 -9.42 2.00 -12.89
C LYS A 400 -8.43 3.15 -12.83
N ARG A 401 -8.75 4.21 -13.54
CA ARG A 401 -8.03 5.49 -13.42
C ARG A 401 -8.49 6.30 -12.23
N ASP A 402 -9.68 6.03 -11.70
CA ASP A 402 -10.28 6.72 -10.56
C ASP A 402 -11.37 5.82 -9.94
N ASP A 403 -11.49 5.84 -8.61
CA ASP A 403 -12.45 5.00 -7.88
C ASP A 403 -13.90 5.27 -8.28
N GLY A 404 -14.23 6.43 -8.83
CA GLY A 404 -15.58 6.75 -9.32
C GLY A 404 -15.90 6.26 -10.74
N TYR A 405 -14.96 5.62 -11.45
CA TYR A 405 -15.14 5.29 -12.87
C TYR A 405 -15.78 3.90 -13.03
N SER A 406 -16.83 3.81 -13.85
CA SER A 406 -17.47 2.52 -14.15
C SER A 406 -16.66 1.72 -15.16
N TYR A 407 -16.92 0.42 -15.24
CA TYR A 407 -16.35 -0.46 -16.28
C TYR A 407 -16.53 0.13 -17.68
N ASP A 408 -17.74 0.56 -18.05
CA ASP A 408 -18.02 1.17 -19.37
C ASP A 408 -17.17 2.41 -19.66
N ARG A 409 -16.88 3.21 -18.64
CA ARG A 409 -16.05 4.41 -18.80
C ARG A 409 -14.59 4.04 -19.07
N GLU A 410 -14.11 2.95 -18.48
CA GLU A 410 -12.77 2.44 -18.75
C GLU A 410 -12.67 1.73 -20.10
N VAL A 411 -13.73 1.05 -20.56
CA VAL A 411 -13.81 0.55 -21.94
C VAL A 411 -13.73 1.70 -22.94
N ALA A 412 -14.58 2.72 -22.80
CA ALA A 412 -14.56 3.87 -23.71
C ALA A 412 -13.19 4.57 -23.75
N HIS A 413 -12.51 4.62 -22.60
CA HIS A 413 -11.16 5.16 -22.56
C HIS A 413 -10.13 4.28 -23.26
N ALA A 414 -10.20 2.97 -23.07
CA ALA A 414 -9.32 2.04 -23.77
C ALA A 414 -9.53 2.10 -25.29
N GLU A 415 -10.77 2.26 -25.76
CA GLU A 415 -11.08 2.51 -27.17
C GLU A 415 -10.44 3.82 -27.69
N ASP A 416 -10.50 4.90 -26.91
CA ASP A 416 -9.84 6.17 -27.24
C ASP A 416 -8.30 6.04 -27.35
N LEU A 417 -7.71 5.11 -26.60
CA LEU A 417 -6.29 4.77 -26.67
C LEU A 417 -5.94 3.84 -27.84
N GLY A 418 -6.95 3.28 -28.52
CA GLY A 418 -6.82 2.44 -29.70
C GLY A 418 -6.75 0.94 -29.42
N TYR A 419 -7.25 0.48 -28.27
CA TYR A 419 -7.38 -0.93 -27.95
C TYR A 419 -8.62 -1.57 -28.57
#